data_AF-A0A1Q7V6Q3-F1
#
_entry.id   AF-A0A1Q7V6Q3-F1
#
_cell.length_a   1.000
_cell.length_b   1.000
_cell.length_c   1.000
_cell.angle_alpha   90.00
_cell.angle_beta   90.00
_cell.angle_gamma   90.00
#
_symmetry.space_group_name_H-M   'P 1'
#
loop_
_entity.id
_entity.type
_entity.pdbx_description
1 polymer ?
#
loop_
_entity_poly.entity_id
_entity_poly.type
_entity_poly.pdbx_seq_one_letter_code
_entity_poly.pdbx_strand_id
1 'polypeptide(L)'
;MCLIVFGLLLLGIASIEFVRNKPIGPVVPVVSVCTPLKPGMRRIGNPSGIQFDITTSHLSVHEGVEDAPPSAHGFYLQPSSGKSGLNISFGPLNFGEGTVSDPDAIFLEHLEKRTIVDETGHPVGEDYWGYLKSGERWRRVWLFKGGILAKYGFVDKNDAETLDRVIESACLLPWVPPQRSMPALMPGSSNEFKPPSP
;
A
#
# COMPACT_ATOMS: atom_id res chain seq x y z
N MET A 1 -19.73 11.97 51.46
CA MET A 1 -19.05 12.59 50.28
C MET A 1 -17.77 11.86 49.86
N CYS A 2 -16.85 11.47 50.74
CA CYS A 2 -15.60 10.77 50.35
C CYS A 2 -15.80 9.49 49.51
N LEU A 3 -16.79 8.65 49.82
CA LEU A 3 -17.00 7.38 49.11
C LEU A 3 -17.44 7.56 47.65
N ILE A 4 -18.18 8.62 47.34
CA ILE A 4 -18.67 8.91 45.98
C ILE A 4 -17.51 9.40 45.10
N VAL A 5 -16.63 10.24 45.66
CA VAL A 5 -15.44 10.75 44.97
C VAL A 5 -14.46 9.61 44.67
N PHE A 6 -14.23 8.70 45.62
CA PHE A 6 -13.39 7.52 45.39
C PHE A 6 -13.96 6.56 44.35
N GLY A 7 -15.27 6.32 44.34
CA GLY A 7 -15.92 5.47 43.33
C GLY A 7 -15.78 6.04 41.91
N LEU A 8 -15.98 7.35 41.75
CA LEU A 8 -15.79 8.03 40.45
C LEU A 8 -14.32 8.02 40.01
N LEU A 9 -13.38 8.15 40.93
CA LEU A 9 -11.94 8.10 40.62
C LEU A 9 -11.52 6.71 40.11
N LEU A 10 -12.01 5.64 40.76
CA LEU A 10 -11.71 4.26 40.37
C LEU A 10 -12.35 3.90 39.01
N LEU A 11 -13.59 4.34 38.77
CA LEU A 11 -14.24 4.21 37.46
C LEU A 11 -13.47 4.97 36.37
N GLY A 12 -12.97 6.17 36.67
CA GLY A 12 -12.14 6.96 35.76
C GLY A 12 -10.83 6.25 35.41
N ILE A 13 -10.10 5.75 36.41
CA ILE A 13 -8.83 5.02 36.20
C ILE A 13 -9.06 3.74 35.41
N ALA A 14 -10.08 2.93 35.76
CA ALA A 14 -10.42 1.71 35.02
C ALA A 14 -10.79 2.00 33.56
N SER A 15 -11.50 3.10 33.30
CA SER A 15 -11.86 3.52 31.95
C SER A 15 -10.62 3.96 31.15
N ILE A 16 -9.68 4.66 31.78
CA ILE A 16 -8.42 5.07 31.16
C ILE A 16 -7.56 3.84 30.83
N GLU A 17 -7.45 2.86 31.74
CA GLU A 17 -6.69 1.64 31.47
C GLU A 17 -7.35 0.78 30.39
N PHE A 18 -8.69 0.72 30.37
CA PHE A 18 -9.44 0.02 29.32
C PHE A 18 -9.24 0.64 27.93
N VAL A 19 -9.24 1.97 27.84
CA VAL A 19 -8.96 2.67 26.57
C VAL A 19 -7.49 2.56 26.19
N ARG A 20 -6.57 2.61 27.16
CA ARG A 20 -5.11 2.51 26.93
C ARG A 20 -4.68 1.13 26.44
N ASN A 21 -5.40 0.07 26.81
CA ASN A 21 -5.07 -1.30 26.42
C ASN A 21 -5.61 -1.71 25.04
N LYS A 22 -6.37 -0.85 24.34
CA LYS A 22 -6.73 -1.11 22.95
C LYS A 22 -5.56 -0.75 22.03
N PRO A 23 -5.06 -1.68 21.20
CA PRO A 23 -4.08 -1.38 20.18
C PRO A 23 -4.59 -0.26 19.26
N ILE A 24 -3.78 0.78 19.09
CA ILE A 24 -4.06 1.85 18.13
C ILE A 24 -3.91 1.23 16.74
N GLY A 25 -4.98 1.33 15.94
CA GLY A 25 -4.98 0.84 14.57
C GLY A 25 -4.00 1.61 13.67
N PRO A 26 -3.61 1.03 12.53
CA PRO A 26 -2.74 1.69 11.59
C PRO A 26 -3.43 2.89 10.94
N VAL A 27 -2.67 3.78 10.31
CA VAL A 27 -3.27 4.93 9.61
C VAL A 27 -3.94 4.45 8.33
N VAL A 28 -5.14 4.96 8.02
CA VAL A 28 -5.79 4.72 6.73
C VAL A 28 -5.02 5.52 5.67
N PRO A 29 -4.51 4.89 4.60
CA PRO A 29 -3.80 5.64 3.57
C PRO A 29 -4.73 6.66 2.91
N VAL A 30 -4.17 7.81 2.54
CA VAL A 30 -4.82 8.77 1.64
C VAL A 30 -4.03 8.75 0.34
N VAL A 31 -4.66 8.28 -0.73
CA VAL A 31 -3.97 8.13 -2.01
C VAL A 31 -3.89 9.50 -2.69
N SER A 32 -2.69 10.07 -2.73
CA SER A 32 -2.38 11.34 -3.37
C SER A 32 -1.33 11.16 -4.46
N VAL A 33 -1.04 12.22 -5.20
CA VAL A 33 0.02 12.19 -6.22
C VAL A 33 1.38 11.90 -5.56
N CYS A 34 2.16 11.01 -6.17
CA CYS A 34 3.49 10.67 -5.68
C CYS A 34 4.41 11.89 -5.61
N THR A 35 5.04 12.08 -4.45
CA THR A 35 6.04 13.12 -4.22
C THR A 35 7.45 12.66 -4.63
N PRO A 36 8.44 13.56 -4.74
CA PRO A 36 9.83 13.16 -4.95
C PRO A 36 10.34 12.21 -3.86
N LEU A 37 11.07 11.16 -4.25
CA LEU A 37 11.65 10.20 -3.31
C LEU A 37 12.65 10.87 -2.36
N LYS A 38 12.56 10.52 -1.08
CA LYS A 38 13.58 10.90 -0.10
C LYS A 38 14.86 10.08 -0.32
N PRO A 39 16.03 10.59 0.08
CA PRO A 39 17.28 9.83 0.02
C PRO A 39 17.15 8.47 0.74
N GLY A 40 17.63 7.40 0.11
CA GLY A 40 17.57 6.04 0.64
C GLY A 40 16.23 5.32 0.46
N MET A 41 15.25 5.95 -0.19
CA MET A 41 13.99 5.29 -0.57
C MET A 41 14.02 4.77 -2.01
N ARG A 42 13.26 3.70 -2.25
CA ARG A 42 12.97 3.14 -3.57
C ARG A 42 11.46 3.16 -3.78
N ARG A 43 11.02 3.40 -5.02
CA ARG A 43 9.62 3.27 -5.42
C ARG A 43 9.37 1.91 -6.06
N ILE A 44 8.29 1.24 -5.68
CA ILE A 44 7.82 -0.03 -6.26
C ILE A 44 6.31 0.04 -6.48
N GLY A 45 5.78 -0.73 -7.44
CA GLY A 45 4.34 -0.80 -7.66
C GLY A 45 3.99 -1.00 -9.13
N ASN A 46 2.73 -0.73 -9.46
CA ASN A 46 2.22 -0.89 -10.82
C ASN A 46 2.73 0.27 -11.70
N PRO A 47 3.52 0.01 -12.77
CA PRO A 47 4.13 1.05 -13.61
C PRO A 47 3.17 2.12 -14.15
N SER A 48 1.88 1.80 -14.27
CA SER A 48 0.86 2.68 -14.81
C SER A 48 -0.13 3.23 -13.76
N GLY A 49 0.15 3.06 -12.46
CA GLY A 49 -0.83 3.34 -11.42
C GLY A 49 -0.25 3.67 -10.06
N ILE A 50 -0.75 2.97 -9.03
CA ILE A 50 -0.33 3.18 -7.65
C ILE A 50 1.07 2.60 -7.42
N GLN A 51 1.82 3.34 -6.61
CA GLN A 51 3.18 3.07 -6.19
C GLN A 51 3.27 3.12 -4.67
N PHE A 52 4.35 2.56 -4.14
CA PHE A 52 4.69 2.53 -2.73
C PHE A 52 6.16 2.93 -2.58
N ASP A 53 6.43 3.78 -1.60
CA ASP A 53 7.77 4.21 -1.27
C ASP A 53 8.32 3.37 -0.11
N ILE A 54 9.43 2.69 -0.34
CA ILE A 54 10.05 1.77 0.63
C ILE A 54 11.45 2.22 1.02
N THR A 55 11.82 2.01 2.28
CA THR A 55 13.21 2.14 2.75
C THR A 55 13.91 0.80 2.64
N THR A 56 15.00 0.71 1.88
CA THR A 56 15.70 -0.57 1.64
C THR A 56 16.63 -0.98 2.78
N SER A 57 16.89 -0.12 3.77
CA SER A 57 17.80 -0.41 4.89
C SER A 57 17.28 -1.47 5.87
N HIS A 58 15.97 -1.71 5.89
CA HIS A 58 15.32 -2.61 6.86
C HIS A 58 14.34 -3.60 6.21
N LEU A 59 14.31 -3.65 4.87
CA LEU A 59 13.40 -4.47 4.09
C LEU A 59 14.15 -5.16 2.96
N SER A 60 14.05 -6.49 2.87
CA SER A 60 14.35 -7.19 1.64
C SER A 60 13.15 -7.10 0.69
N VAL A 61 13.44 -7.00 -0.61
CA VAL A 61 12.43 -6.84 -1.66
C VAL A 61 12.62 -7.97 -2.66
N HIS A 62 11.59 -8.78 -2.83
CA HIS A 62 11.55 -9.87 -3.80
C HIS A 62 10.47 -9.54 -4.83
N GLU A 63 10.87 -9.39 -6.09
CA GLU A 63 9.94 -9.16 -7.20
C GLU A 63 9.62 -10.49 -7.87
N GLY A 64 8.36 -10.72 -8.20
CA GLY A 64 7.89 -11.96 -8.80
C GLY A 64 6.78 -11.74 -9.81
N VAL A 65 6.68 -12.68 -10.74
CA VAL A 65 5.60 -12.80 -11.70
C VAL A 65 5.09 -14.23 -11.61
N GLU A 66 3.77 -14.42 -11.57
CA GLU A 66 3.20 -15.75 -11.71
C GLU A 66 3.35 -16.24 -13.15
N ASP A 67 4.10 -17.33 -13.32
CA ASP A 67 4.38 -17.95 -14.62
C ASP A 67 3.14 -18.64 -15.24
N ALA A 68 2.08 -18.82 -14.47
CA ALA A 68 0.81 -19.41 -14.93
C ALA A 68 -0.30 -18.33 -15.00
N PRO A 69 -1.12 -18.32 -16.06
CA PRO A 69 -2.25 -17.41 -16.14
C PRO A 69 -3.29 -17.63 -15.02
N PRO A 70 -3.92 -16.55 -14.51
CA PRO A 70 -3.67 -15.17 -14.88
C PRO A 70 -2.38 -14.61 -14.27
N SER A 71 -1.51 -14.05 -15.11
CA SER A 71 -0.23 -13.50 -14.65
C SER A 71 -0.46 -12.35 -13.66
N ALA A 72 -0.16 -12.60 -12.39
CA ALA A 72 -0.06 -11.59 -11.36
C ALA A 72 1.39 -11.12 -11.25
N HIS A 73 1.59 -9.81 -11.18
CA HIS A 73 2.87 -9.20 -10.84
C HIS A 73 2.83 -8.77 -9.38
N GLY A 74 3.97 -8.87 -8.69
CA GLY A 74 3.99 -8.43 -7.31
C GLY A 74 5.35 -8.30 -6.68
N PHE A 75 5.31 -7.81 -5.45
CA PHE A 75 6.44 -7.66 -4.56
C PHE A 75 6.15 -8.38 -3.25
N TYR A 76 7.14 -9.11 -2.74
CA TYR A 76 7.17 -9.58 -1.37
C TYR A 76 8.24 -8.80 -0.59
N LEU A 77 7.80 -8.16 0.48
CA LEU A 77 8.62 -7.30 1.33
C LEU A 77 8.77 -7.95 2.70
N GLN A 78 9.99 -8.23 3.11
CA GLN A 78 10.25 -8.89 4.39
C GLN A 78 11.08 -7.98 5.30
N PRO A 79 10.60 -7.64 6.51
CA PRO A 79 11.40 -6.95 7.53
C PRO A 79 12.62 -7.77 7.91
N SER A 80 13.76 -7.11 8.14
CA SER A 80 15.00 -7.80 8.52
C SER A 80 14.92 -8.54 9.88
N SER A 81 13.97 -8.16 10.73
CA SER A 81 13.67 -8.78 12.04
C SER A 81 12.83 -10.05 11.95
N GLY A 82 12.08 -10.24 10.85
CA GLY A 82 10.95 -11.15 10.79
C GLY A 82 11.06 -12.26 9.74
N LYS A 83 10.19 -13.26 9.85
CA LYS A 83 10.01 -14.33 8.85
C LYS A 83 8.78 -14.16 7.97
N SER A 84 7.91 -13.21 8.32
CA SER A 84 6.67 -12.90 7.60
C SER A 84 6.84 -11.55 6.90
N GLY A 85 6.00 -11.29 5.89
CA GLY A 85 6.17 -10.12 5.04
C GLY A 85 4.88 -9.62 4.43
N LEU A 86 4.99 -8.49 3.76
CA LEU A 86 3.93 -7.84 3.01
C LEU A 86 3.98 -8.31 1.55
N ASN A 87 2.89 -8.91 1.09
CA ASN A 87 2.67 -9.18 -0.33
C ASN A 87 1.92 -7.99 -0.95
N ILE A 88 2.43 -7.47 -2.06
CA ILE A 88 1.78 -6.48 -2.91
C ILE A 88 1.59 -7.11 -4.28
N SER A 89 0.36 -7.32 -4.73
CA SER A 89 0.05 -7.85 -6.06
C SER A 89 -0.78 -6.87 -6.88
N PHE A 90 -0.58 -6.90 -8.21
CA PHE A 90 -1.32 -6.13 -9.21
C PHE A 90 -1.53 -6.95 -10.49
N GLY A 91 -2.74 -6.88 -11.04
CA GLY A 91 -3.15 -7.69 -12.19
C GLY A 91 -4.66 -7.85 -12.32
N PRO A 92 -5.16 -8.34 -13.47
CA PRO A 92 -6.59 -8.38 -13.80
C PRO A 92 -7.43 -9.34 -12.94
N LEU A 93 -6.81 -10.24 -12.17
CA LEU A 93 -7.52 -11.24 -11.36
C LEU A 93 -6.91 -11.40 -9.95
N ASN A 94 -6.67 -10.30 -9.26
CA ASN A 94 -6.30 -10.35 -7.83
C ASN A 94 -7.49 -10.66 -6.91
N PHE A 95 -8.31 -11.63 -7.29
CA PHE A 95 -9.30 -12.25 -6.42
C PHE A 95 -8.61 -13.33 -5.57
N GLY A 96 -8.04 -12.91 -4.44
CA GLY A 96 -8.06 -13.71 -3.22
C GLY A 96 -7.21 -14.99 -3.09
N GLU A 97 -6.49 -15.48 -4.09
CA GLU A 97 -5.76 -16.74 -3.96
C GLU A 97 -4.25 -16.54 -4.12
N GLY A 98 -3.46 -16.94 -3.13
CA GLY A 98 -2.02 -17.03 -3.34
C GLY A 98 -1.17 -17.25 -2.10
N THR A 99 -1.10 -16.29 -1.18
CA THR A 99 0.04 -16.32 -0.21
C THR A 99 -0.31 -16.03 1.24
N VAL A 100 -1.43 -15.35 1.52
CA VAL A 100 -1.91 -15.11 2.88
C VAL A 100 -3.42 -15.21 2.84
N SER A 101 -4.04 -16.15 3.56
CA SER A 101 -5.51 -16.23 3.69
C SER A 101 -6.03 -15.14 4.62
N ASP A 102 -7.25 -14.64 4.41
CA ASP A 102 -7.88 -13.75 5.39
C ASP A 102 -8.15 -14.58 6.66
N PRO A 103 -7.88 -14.07 7.86
CA PRO A 103 -8.16 -14.81 9.07
C PRO A 103 -9.67 -14.93 9.28
N ASP A 104 -10.13 -16.06 9.84
CA ASP A 104 -11.51 -16.15 10.27
C ASP A 104 -11.77 -15.17 11.42
N ALA A 105 -12.87 -14.41 11.31
CA ALA A 105 -13.21 -13.36 12.27
C ALA A 105 -13.32 -13.88 13.72
N ILE A 106 -13.57 -15.17 13.92
CA ILE A 106 -13.67 -15.81 15.25
C ILE A 106 -12.36 -15.81 16.04
N PHE A 107 -11.21 -15.67 15.37
CA PHE A 107 -9.90 -15.66 16.02
C PHE A 107 -9.41 -14.25 16.36
N LEU A 108 -10.08 -13.23 15.84
CA LEU A 108 -9.69 -11.84 16.01
C LEU A 108 -10.31 -11.25 17.28
N GLU A 109 -9.48 -10.59 18.09
CA GLU A 109 -9.95 -9.74 19.19
C GLU A 109 -10.54 -8.44 18.64
N HIS A 110 -10.06 -7.99 17.48
CA HIS A 110 -10.57 -6.82 16.76
C HIS A 110 -10.52 -7.06 15.25
N LEU A 111 -11.59 -6.64 14.58
CA LEU A 111 -11.70 -6.58 13.13
C LEU A 111 -12.38 -5.27 12.75
N GLU A 112 -11.78 -4.54 11.84
CA GLU A 112 -12.33 -3.29 11.34
C GLU A 112 -12.15 -3.19 9.82
N LYS A 113 -13.18 -2.66 9.16
CA LYS A 113 -13.18 -2.28 7.75
C LYS A 113 -13.29 -0.77 7.66
N ARG A 114 -12.40 -0.14 6.88
CA ARG A 114 -12.34 1.30 6.64
C ARG A 114 -12.33 1.58 5.14
N THR A 115 -12.86 2.74 4.75
CA THR A 115 -12.80 3.20 3.36
C THR A 115 -11.55 4.03 3.14
N ILE A 116 -10.81 3.72 2.07
CA ILE A 116 -9.66 4.50 1.62
C ILE A 116 -10.16 5.56 0.66
N VAL A 117 -9.71 6.79 0.83
CA VAL A 117 -10.06 7.93 -0.03
C VAL A 117 -8.83 8.52 -0.71
N ASP A 118 -9.06 9.21 -1.83
CA ASP A 118 -8.05 10.09 -2.42
C ASP A 118 -8.00 11.46 -1.73
N GLU A 119 -7.10 12.32 -2.19
CA GLU A 119 -6.96 13.70 -1.70
C GLU A 119 -8.20 14.59 -1.86
N THR A 120 -9.15 14.18 -2.72
CA THR A 120 -10.43 14.88 -2.94
C THR A 120 -11.58 14.27 -2.14
N GLY A 121 -11.34 13.20 -1.38
CA GLY A 121 -12.32 12.50 -0.58
C GLY A 121 -13.12 11.43 -1.34
N HIS A 122 -12.78 11.11 -2.59
CA HIS A 122 -13.45 10.05 -3.32
C HIS A 122 -12.96 8.66 -2.85
N PRO A 123 -13.86 7.68 -2.69
CA PRO A 123 -13.46 6.31 -2.36
C PRO A 123 -12.59 5.67 -3.45
N VAL A 124 -11.44 5.13 -3.06
CA VAL A 124 -10.48 4.47 -3.98
C VAL A 124 -10.07 3.08 -3.53
N GLY A 125 -10.53 2.63 -2.36
CA GLY A 125 -10.25 1.29 -1.86
C GLY A 125 -10.83 0.99 -0.50
N GLU A 126 -10.45 -0.15 0.03
CA GLU A 126 -10.88 -0.68 1.32
C GLU A 126 -9.66 -1.12 2.14
N ASP A 127 -9.68 -0.83 3.43
CA ASP A 127 -8.66 -1.21 4.40
C ASP A 127 -9.29 -2.09 5.48
N TYR A 128 -8.83 -3.32 5.55
CA TYR A 128 -9.22 -4.30 6.56
C TYR A 128 -8.05 -4.53 7.48
N TRP A 129 -8.26 -4.42 8.79
CA TRP A 129 -7.21 -4.72 9.75
C TRP A 129 -7.77 -5.33 11.02
N GLY A 130 -6.91 -6.02 11.75
CA GLY A 130 -7.28 -6.66 13.00
C GLY A 130 -6.08 -7.13 13.79
N TYR A 131 -6.35 -7.70 14.96
CA TYR A 131 -5.32 -8.31 15.80
C TYR A 131 -5.85 -9.49 16.62
N LEU A 132 -4.95 -10.40 16.96
CA LEU A 132 -5.19 -11.52 17.87
C LEU A 132 -5.06 -11.09 19.32
N LYS A 133 -5.56 -11.90 20.25
CA LYS A 133 -5.33 -11.71 21.69
C LYS A 133 -3.84 -11.65 22.09
N SER A 134 -2.96 -12.28 21.32
CA SER A 134 -1.49 -12.19 21.47
C SER A 134 -0.93 -10.80 21.14
N GLY A 135 -1.71 -9.94 20.48
CA GLY A 135 -1.30 -8.64 19.97
C GLY A 135 -0.73 -8.68 18.55
N GLU A 136 -0.60 -9.87 17.94
CA GLU A 136 -0.19 -10.00 16.55
C GLU A 136 -1.24 -9.38 15.62
N ARG A 137 -0.76 -8.63 14.62
CA ARG A 137 -1.60 -7.81 13.75
C ARG A 137 -1.66 -8.39 12.36
N TRP A 138 -2.79 -8.18 11.71
CA TRP A 138 -3.06 -8.53 10.32
C TRP A 138 -3.66 -7.32 9.60
N ARG A 139 -3.37 -7.18 8.30
CA ARG A 139 -3.95 -6.11 7.47
C ARG A 139 -4.03 -6.52 6.01
N ARG A 140 -5.11 -6.08 5.35
CA ARG A 140 -5.35 -6.20 3.92
C ARG A 140 -5.92 -4.89 3.38
N VAL A 141 -5.20 -4.29 2.44
CA VAL A 141 -5.61 -3.11 1.68
C VAL A 141 -5.89 -3.51 0.24
N TRP A 142 -7.09 -3.17 -0.25
CA TRP A 142 -7.47 -3.33 -1.64
C TRP A 142 -7.73 -1.97 -2.26
N LEU A 143 -6.91 -1.60 -3.24
CA LEU A 143 -7.07 -0.37 -4.02
C LEU A 143 -7.67 -0.70 -5.38
N PHE A 144 -8.83 -0.12 -5.68
CA PHE A 144 -9.60 -0.44 -6.89
C PHE A 144 -8.84 -0.07 -8.16
N LYS A 145 -8.16 1.08 -8.14
CA LYS A 145 -7.37 1.56 -9.28
C LYS A 145 -6.12 0.71 -9.45
N GLY A 146 -6.03 0.00 -10.56
CA GLY A 146 -4.92 -0.91 -10.86
C GLY A 146 -5.04 -2.28 -10.19
N GLY A 147 -6.15 -2.57 -9.51
CA GLY A 147 -6.43 -3.87 -8.90
C GLY A 147 -5.37 -4.28 -7.89
N ILE A 148 -4.94 -3.37 -7.01
CA ILE A 148 -3.81 -3.62 -6.12
C ILE A 148 -4.29 -4.20 -4.80
N LEU A 149 -3.66 -5.31 -4.41
CA LEU A 149 -3.87 -5.95 -3.12
C LEU A 149 -2.56 -5.92 -2.35
N ALA A 150 -2.54 -5.24 -1.20
CA ALA A 150 -1.42 -5.18 -0.28
C ALA A 150 -1.81 -5.84 1.04
N LYS A 151 -1.12 -6.91 1.45
CA LYS A 151 -1.53 -7.75 2.57
C LYS A 151 -0.36 -8.37 3.33
N TYR A 152 -0.46 -8.42 4.66
CA TYR A 152 0.42 -9.22 5.52
C TYR A 152 -0.40 -10.10 6.48
N GLY A 153 0.16 -11.25 6.85
CA GLY A 153 -0.41 -12.21 7.81
C GLY A 153 -0.34 -11.74 9.26
N PHE A 154 -0.59 -12.60 10.24
CA PHE A 154 -0.31 -12.24 11.64
C PHE A 154 1.20 -12.05 11.84
N VAL A 155 1.59 -10.85 12.27
CA VAL A 155 2.97 -10.47 12.57
C VAL A 155 3.03 -9.73 13.90
N ASP A 156 4.21 -9.70 14.52
CA ASP A 156 4.40 -8.91 15.74
C ASP A 156 4.24 -7.41 15.48
N LYS A 157 4.14 -6.64 16.56
CA LYS A 157 3.89 -5.20 16.48
C LYS A 157 4.96 -4.43 15.69
N ASN A 158 6.25 -4.78 15.84
CA ASN A 158 7.33 -4.04 15.20
C ASN A 158 7.37 -4.30 13.69
N ASP A 159 7.15 -5.55 13.31
CA ASP A 159 7.02 -5.92 11.90
C ASP A 159 5.77 -5.27 11.29
N ALA A 160 4.63 -5.31 12.00
CA ALA A 160 3.40 -4.64 11.55
C ALA A 160 3.61 -3.14 11.29
N GLU A 161 4.26 -2.42 12.20
CA GLU A 161 4.57 -0.99 12.03
C GLU A 161 5.46 -0.73 10.81
N THR A 162 6.42 -1.61 10.54
CA THR A 162 7.30 -1.49 9.37
C THR A 162 6.52 -1.69 8.07
N LEU A 163 5.66 -2.70 8.02
CA LEU A 163 4.84 -3.03 6.86
C LEU A 163 3.71 -2.01 6.64
N ASP A 164 3.12 -1.49 7.71
CA ASP A 164 2.09 -0.45 7.67
C ASP A 164 2.63 0.83 7.02
N ARG A 165 3.86 1.24 7.33
CA ARG A 165 4.49 2.42 6.68
C ARG A 165 4.60 2.27 5.17
N VAL A 166 4.83 1.05 4.69
CA VAL A 166 4.84 0.79 3.24
C VAL A 166 3.44 0.99 2.67
N ILE A 167 2.41 0.39 3.28
CA ILE A 167 1.01 0.54 2.83
C ILE A 167 0.56 2.00 2.87
N GLU A 168 0.92 2.73 3.92
CA GLU A 168 0.60 4.14 4.13
C GLU A 168 1.28 5.07 3.12
N SER A 169 2.37 4.62 2.48
CA SER A 169 3.09 5.37 1.44
C SER A 169 2.42 5.31 0.06
N ALA A 170 1.28 4.62 -0.06
CA ALA A 170 0.57 4.45 -1.33
C ALA A 170 0.30 5.81 -2.00
N CYS A 171 0.78 5.96 -3.24
CA CYS A 171 0.63 7.18 -4.01
C CYS A 171 0.36 6.87 -5.49
N LEU A 172 -0.24 7.80 -6.21
CA LEU A 172 -0.55 7.67 -7.63
C LEU A 172 0.54 8.36 -8.47
N LEU A 173 1.08 7.68 -9.49
CA LEU A 173 1.95 8.35 -10.45
C LEU A 173 1.19 9.45 -11.20
N PRO A 174 1.80 10.64 -11.38
CA PRO A 174 1.19 11.68 -12.19
C PRO A 174 0.99 11.15 -13.61
N TRP A 175 -0.21 11.35 -14.16
CA TRP A 175 -0.46 11.01 -15.56
C TRP A 175 0.39 11.93 -16.44
N VAL A 176 1.40 11.36 -17.08
CA VAL A 176 2.15 12.04 -18.14
C VAL A 176 1.47 11.68 -19.45
N PRO A 177 0.85 12.64 -20.17
CA PRO A 177 0.35 12.36 -21.51
C PRO A 177 1.50 11.78 -22.35
N PRO A 178 1.27 10.76 -23.18
CA PRO A 178 2.29 10.33 -24.12
C PRO A 178 2.74 11.56 -24.91
N GLN A 179 4.01 11.92 -24.77
CA GLN A 179 4.60 12.91 -25.66
C GLN A 179 4.39 12.36 -27.07
N ARG A 180 3.59 13.03 -27.90
CA ARG A 180 3.62 12.79 -29.33
C ARG A 180 5.09 12.90 -29.71
N SER A 181 5.71 11.79 -30.06
CA SER A 181 6.99 11.81 -30.75
C SER A 181 6.79 12.73 -31.94
N MET A 182 7.33 13.94 -31.89
CA MET A 182 7.48 14.73 -33.10
C MET A 182 8.35 13.86 -34.00
N PRO A 183 7.87 13.45 -35.18
CA PRO A 183 8.73 12.74 -36.11
C PRO A 183 9.96 13.61 -36.31
N ALA A 184 11.14 13.00 -36.16
CA ALA A 184 12.40 13.66 -36.46
C ALA A 184 12.27 14.30 -37.83
N LEU A 185 12.46 15.61 -37.91
CA LEU A 185 12.65 16.31 -39.18
C LEU A 185 13.84 15.65 -39.86
N MET A 186 13.56 14.75 -40.79
CA MET A 186 14.55 14.22 -41.72
C MET A 186 15.21 15.44 -42.40
N PRO A 187 16.56 15.51 -42.45
CA PRO A 187 17.22 16.55 -43.22
C PRO A 187 16.77 16.44 -44.68
N GLY A 188 16.27 17.56 -45.21
CA GLY A 188 15.65 17.63 -46.53
C GLY A 188 16.56 17.08 -47.62
N SER A 189 16.03 16.14 -48.40
CA SER A 189 16.51 15.84 -49.74
C SER A 189 16.31 17.08 -50.59
N SER A 190 17.40 17.80 -50.89
CA SER A 190 17.42 18.88 -51.87
C SER A 190 17.11 18.30 -53.24
N ASN A 191 15.85 18.37 -53.65
CA ASN A 191 15.49 18.22 -55.06
C ASN A 191 15.93 19.49 -55.78
N GLU A 192 17.07 19.40 -56.42
CA GLU A 192 17.64 20.39 -57.33
C GLU A 192 16.67 20.61 -58.49
N PHE A 193 15.98 21.76 -58.48
CA PHE A 193 15.10 22.16 -59.57
C PHE A 193 15.96 22.65 -60.73
N LYS A 194 16.06 21.84 -61.79
CA LYS A 194 16.77 22.21 -63.02
C LYS A 194 15.80 22.93 -63.97
N PRO A 195 15.95 24.24 -64.23
CA PRO A 195 15.10 24.92 -65.21
C PRO A 195 15.41 24.43 -66.63
N PRO A 196 14.42 24.42 -67.54
CA PRO A 196 14.63 24.01 -68.92
C PRO A 196 15.50 25.03 -69.67
N SER A 197 16.49 24.51 -70.40
CA SER A 197 17.35 25.26 -71.29
C SER A 197 16.58 25.78 -72.53
N PRO A 198 16.98 26.94 -73.09
CA PRO A 198 16.32 27.59 -74.23
C PRO A 198 16.43 26.82 -75.55
#